data_AF-A0A382KUG2-F1
#
_entry.id   AF-A0A382KUG2-F1
#
_cell.length_a   1.000
_cell.length_b   1.000
_cell.length_c   1.000
_cell.angle_alpha   90.00
_cell.angle_beta   90.00
_cell.angle_gamma   90.00
#
_symmetry.space_group_name_H-M   'P 1'
#
loop_
_entity.id
_entity.type
_entity.pdbx_description
1 polymer ?
#
loop_
_entity_poly.entity_id
_entity_poly.type
_entity_poly.pdbx_seq_one_letter_code
_entity_poly.pdbx_strand_id
1 'polypeptide(L)'
;ACIEKKIPFVTGAAVGVTGQSFTILPNESACYHCLFPALDEDSMPTCSIEGVHPSILSIIGGIEVSEAVKIITGKEPSLRDKVLHVDLENLIFNFTKVSKVEECSVCGSGRKQEKIREELILEELCGRNKGKRTFSITPTYSVVLNVDQIKSIAKQKQFTVENLGELGLSLRTDKLSISFMKSGSAVIVGAKDENESIALYKEILGEKQVIK
;
A
#
# COMPACT_ATOMS: atom_id res chain seq x y z
N ALA A 1 2.39 11.00 8.30
CA ALA A 1 3.40 9.98 8.68
C ALA A 1 4.85 10.42 8.45
N CYS A 2 5.46 10.26 7.26
CA CYS A 2 6.92 10.47 7.06
C CYS A 2 7.37 11.91 7.38
N ILE A 3 6.61 12.92 6.93
CA ILE A 3 6.88 14.33 7.26
C ILE A 3 6.83 14.58 8.78
N GLU A 4 5.79 14.09 9.46
CA GLU A 4 5.61 14.27 10.90
C GLU A 4 6.67 13.55 11.73
N LYS A 5 7.07 12.35 11.29
CA LYS A 5 8.11 11.55 11.94
C LYS A 5 9.53 11.91 11.53
N LYS A 6 9.69 12.85 10.58
CA LYS A 6 10.99 13.24 10.01
C LYS A 6 11.78 12.06 9.46
N ILE A 7 11.10 11.14 8.78
CA ILE A 7 11.70 9.97 8.14
C ILE A 7 11.81 10.23 6.63
N PRO A 8 13.03 10.19 6.04
CA PRO A 8 13.20 10.21 4.59
C PRO A 8 12.38 9.12 3.90
N PHE A 9 11.73 9.46 2.79
CA PHE A 9 10.87 8.52 2.06
C PHE A 9 11.31 8.46 0.61
N VAL A 10 11.86 7.30 0.22
CA VAL A 10 12.12 6.96 -1.18
C VAL A 10 10.93 6.15 -1.66
N THR A 11 10.39 6.50 -2.82
CA THR A 11 9.21 5.85 -3.36
C THR A 11 9.27 5.75 -4.87
N GLY A 12 8.74 4.64 -5.35
CA GLY A 12 8.52 4.36 -6.75
C GLY A 12 7.13 3.80 -7.00
N ALA A 13 6.71 3.91 -8.25
CA ALA A 13 5.48 3.32 -8.77
C ALA A 13 5.72 2.81 -10.18
N ALA A 14 4.99 1.78 -10.60
CA ALA A 14 5.07 1.25 -11.94
C ALA A 14 3.72 0.66 -12.38
N VAL A 15 3.37 0.90 -13.64
CA VAL A 15 2.18 0.35 -14.31
C VAL A 15 2.48 0.13 -15.79
N GLY A 16 2.04 -1.01 -16.33
CA GLY A 16 2.40 -1.43 -17.68
C GLY A 16 3.93 -1.50 -17.86
N VAL A 17 4.45 -0.69 -18.77
CA VAL A 17 5.87 -0.58 -19.11
C VAL A 17 6.52 0.70 -18.56
N THR A 18 5.78 1.48 -17.79
CA THR A 18 6.22 2.78 -17.26
C THR A 18 6.44 2.72 -15.75
N GLY A 19 7.33 3.57 -15.26
CA GLY A 19 7.55 3.73 -13.83
C GLY A 19 8.05 5.11 -13.47
N GLN A 20 7.98 5.42 -12.19
CA GLN A 20 8.47 6.68 -11.65
C GLN A 20 9.14 6.45 -10.30
N SER A 21 10.06 7.33 -9.93
CA SER A 21 10.67 7.36 -8.60
C SER A 21 11.01 8.78 -8.19
N PHE A 22 10.89 9.06 -6.89
CA PHE A 22 11.25 10.35 -6.30
C PHE A 22 11.63 10.17 -4.84
N THR A 23 12.50 11.05 -4.35
CA THR A 23 13.01 11.01 -2.97
C THR A 23 12.52 12.22 -2.19
N ILE A 24 11.83 11.97 -1.07
CA ILE A 24 11.33 12.99 -0.15
C ILE A 24 12.24 13.10 1.05
N LEU A 25 12.81 14.28 1.25
CA LEU A 25 13.50 14.69 2.47
C LEU A 25 12.56 15.60 3.29
N PRO A 26 12.08 15.16 4.46
CA PRO A 26 11.13 15.93 5.27
C PRO A 26 11.59 17.35 5.54
N ASN A 27 10.73 18.32 5.20
CA ASN A 27 10.95 19.77 5.32
C ASN A 27 12.03 20.37 4.39
N GLU A 28 12.80 19.56 3.67
CA GLU A 28 13.91 19.99 2.81
C GLU A 28 13.57 19.93 1.31
N SER A 29 12.70 19.00 0.90
CA SER A 29 12.26 18.83 -0.50
C SER A 29 10.73 18.90 -0.63
N ALA A 30 10.25 18.83 -1.87
CA ALA A 30 8.84 18.59 -2.13
C ALA A 30 8.37 17.28 -1.47
N CYS A 31 7.18 17.28 -0.85
CA CYS A 31 6.52 16.05 -0.39
C CYS A 31 5.56 15.52 -1.46
N TYR A 32 5.02 14.31 -1.29
CA TYR A 32 4.10 13.72 -2.25
C TYR A 32 2.90 14.61 -2.57
N HIS A 33 2.32 15.24 -1.54
CA HIS A 33 1.18 16.14 -1.71
C HIS A 33 1.55 17.47 -2.39
N CYS A 34 2.82 17.88 -2.42
CA CYS A 34 3.25 19.01 -3.26
C CYS A 34 3.13 18.67 -4.74
N LEU A 35 3.41 17.41 -5.12
CA LEU A 35 3.37 16.95 -6.51
C LEU A 35 1.94 16.64 -6.94
N PHE A 36 1.18 16.00 -6.06
CA PHE A 36 -0.16 15.50 -6.37
C PHE A 36 -1.19 16.00 -5.33
N PRO A 37 -1.49 17.30 -5.29
CA PRO A 37 -2.37 17.89 -4.28
C PRO A 37 -3.83 17.44 -4.40
N ALA A 38 -4.27 17.05 -5.61
CA ALA A 38 -5.63 16.62 -5.92
C ALA A 38 -5.62 15.26 -6.64
N LEU A 39 -4.73 14.36 -6.22
CA LEU A 39 -4.69 13.00 -6.78
C LEU A 39 -6.02 12.30 -6.54
N ASP A 40 -6.65 11.87 -7.61
CA ASP A 40 -7.81 10.98 -7.58
C ASP A 40 -7.34 9.58 -7.97
N GLU A 41 -7.05 8.77 -6.95
CA GLU A 41 -6.48 7.43 -7.13
C GLU A 41 -7.44 6.49 -7.89
N ASP A 42 -8.77 6.69 -7.74
CA ASP A 42 -9.80 5.89 -8.40
C ASP A 42 -9.81 6.09 -9.92
N SER A 43 -9.32 7.24 -10.38
CA SER A 43 -9.22 7.57 -11.81
C SER A 43 -7.96 7.02 -12.48
N MET A 44 -7.00 6.51 -11.71
CA MET A 44 -5.71 6.07 -12.22
C MET A 44 -5.75 4.61 -12.70
N PRO A 45 -5.00 4.26 -13.75
CA PRO A 45 -4.87 2.87 -14.18
C PRO A 45 -4.22 2.03 -13.08
N THR A 46 -4.81 0.89 -12.77
CA THR A 46 -4.31 -0.04 -11.75
C THR A 46 -3.47 -1.15 -12.39
N CYS A 47 -2.51 -1.67 -11.64
CA CYS A 47 -1.71 -2.82 -12.04
C CYS A 47 -2.55 -4.10 -12.26
N SER A 48 -3.76 -4.18 -11.69
CA SER A 48 -4.68 -5.31 -11.87
C SER A 48 -5.41 -5.28 -13.22
N ILE A 49 -5.46 -4.10 -13.87
CA ILE A 49 -6.07 -3.87 -15.18
C ILE A 49 -4.98 -3.86 -16.27
N GLU A 50 -3.97 -3.01 -16.12
CA GLU A 50 -2.91 -2.82 -17.14
C GLU A 50 -1.82 -3.90 -17.10
N GLY A 51 -1.70 -4.61 -15.98
CA GLY A 51 -0.52 -5.42 -15.69
C GLY A 51 0.72 -4.58 -15.40
N VAL A 52 1.85 -5.25 -15.13
CA VAL A 52 3.14 -4.58 -14.92
C VAL A 52 4.24 -5.46 -15.51
N HIS A 53 5.09 -4.86 -16.33
CA HIS A 53 6.24 -5.53 -16.91
C HIS A 53 7.30 -5.80 -15.83
N PRO A 54 7.74 -7.05 -15.60
CA PRO A 54 8.65 -7.36 -14.48
C PRO A 54 9.94 -6.54 -14.46
N SER A 55 10.51 -6.22 -15.64
CA SER A 55 11.73 -5.41 -15.71
C SER A 55 11.56 -3.97 -15.22
N ILE A 56 10.37 -3.35 -15.36
CA ILE A 56 10.19 -1.99 -14.83
C ILE A 56 10.23 -2.01 -13.30
N LEU A 57 9.71 -3.06 -12.67
CA LEU A 57 9.79 -3.26 -11.22
C LEU A 57 11.24 -3.37 -10.75
N SER A 58 12.07 -4.16 -11.45
CA SER A 58 13.49 -4.31 -11.13
C SER A 58 14.27 -3.00 -11.29
N ILE A 59 13.97 -2.23 -12.34
CA ILE A 59 14.62 -0.93 -12.59
C ILE A 59 14.25 0.07 -11.50
N ILE A 60 12.96 0.29 -11.25
CA ILE A 60 12.48 1.23 -10.25
C ILE A 60 12.93 0.82 -8.85
N GLY A 61 12.78 -0.45 -8.47
CA GLY A 61 13.24 -0.95 -7.18
C GLY A 61 14.75 -0.80 -6.98
N GLY A 62 15.56 -1.04 -8.02
CA GLY A 62 17.01 -0.82 -7.97
C GLY A 62 17.37 0.66 -7.76
N ILE A 63 16.62 1.58 -8.38
CA ILE A 63 16.77 3.02 -8.18
C ILE A 63 16.39 3.41 -6.76
N GLU A 64 15.26 2.91 -6.23
CA GLU A 64 14.84 3.16 -4.85
C GLU A 64 15.90 2.71 -3.84
N VAL A 65 16.48 1.52 -4.04
CA VAL A 65 17.58 1.01 -3.20
C VAL A 65 18.80 1.93 -3.27
N SER A 66 19.19 2.39 -4.46
CA SER A 66 20.31 3.30 -4.65
C SER A 66 20.12 4.63 -3.90
N GLU A 67 18.92 5.20 -3.96
CA GLU A 67 18.57 6.44 -3.25
C GLU A 67 18.56 6.23 -1.73
N ALA A 68 17.99 5.12 -1.25
CA ALA A 68 17.99 4.78 0.16
C ALA A 68 19.42 4.59 0.71
N VAL A 69 20.30 3.91 -0.03
CA VAL A 69 21.71 3.73 0.35
C VAL A 69 22.43 5.08 0.44
N LYS A 70 22.17 6.03 -0.47
CA LYS A 70 22.75 7.37 -0.37
C LYS A 70 22.35 8.05 0.93
N ILE A 71 21.06 8.05 1.25
CA ILE A 71 20.55 8.63 2.50
C ILE A 71 21.22 8.00 3.73
N ILE A 72 21.24 6.67 3.80
CA ILE A 72 21.80 5.93 4.96
C ILE A 72 23.30 6.18 5.12
N THR A 73 24.02 6.38 4.00
CA THR A 73 25.46 6.67 4.00
C THR A 73 25.80 8.15 4.11
N GLY A 74 24.80 9.02 4.35
CA GLY A 74 24.99 10.47 4.50
C GLY A 74 25.28 11.20 3.19
N LYS A 75 25.04 10.57 2.04
CA LYS A 75 25.14 11.19 0.71
C LYS A 75 23.81 11.82 0.31
N GLU A 76 23.87 12.89 -0.46
CA GLU A 76 22.68 13.52 -1.00
C GLU A 76 22.00 12.60 -2.05
N PRO A 77 20.70 12.32 -1.93
CA PRO A 77 19.96 11.53 -2.91
C PRO A 77 19.83 12.27 -4.25
N SER A 78 19.91 11.55 -5.37
CA SER A 78 19.91 12.15 -6.70
C SER A 78 18.53 12.58 -7.19
N LEU A 79 17.48 11.96 -6.65
CA LEU A 79 16.08 12.28 -6.92
C LEU A 79 15.49 13.24 -5.89
N ARG A 80 16.34 13.92 -5.10
CA ARG A 80 15.91 15.11 -4.38
C ARG A 80 15.44 16.16 -5.40
N ASP A 81 14.27 16.74 -5.16
CA ASP A 81 13.69 17.82 -5.98
C ASP A 81 13.52 17.45 -7.48
N LYS A 82 13.45 16.14 -7.77
CA LYS A 82 13.22 15.62 -9.11
C LYS A 82 12.36 14.36 -9.05
N VAL A 83 11.51 14.19 -10.05
CA VAL A 83 10.84 12.93 -10.34
C VAL A 83 11.52 12.31 -11.55
N LEU A 84 12.00 11.09 -11.39
CA LEU A 84 12.41 10.25 -12.51
C LEU A 84 11.16 9.60 -13.09
N HIS A 85 11.03 9.66 -14.42
CA HIS A 85 10.06 8.91 -15.21
C HIS A 85 10.84 7.96 -16.14
N VAL A 86 10.42 6.70 -16.16
CA VAL A 86 10.99 5.64 -16.99
C VAL A 86 9.88 5.10 -17.88
N ASP A 87 10.16 5.02 -19.17
CA ASP A 87 9.32 4.39 -20.17
C ASP A 87 10.14 3.31 -20.89
N LEU A 88 9.78 2.04 -20.71
CA LEU A 88 10.49 0.92 -21.35
C LEU A 88 10.07 0.66 -22.79
N GLU A 89 8.92 1.18 -23.24
CA GLU A 89 8.51 1.03 -24.64
C GLU A 89 9.50 1.75 -25.56
N ASN A 90 9.88 2.96 -25.18
CA ASN A 90 10.80 3.81 -25.92
C ASN A 90 12.21 3.86 -25.32
N LEU A 91 12.45 3.17 -24.20
CA LEU A 91 13.68 3.20 -23.41
C LEU A 91 14.10 4.64 -23.02
N ILE A 92 13.17 5.40 -22.46
CA ILE A 92 13.36 6.79 -22.08
C ILE A 92 13.49 6.93 -20.56
N PHE A 93 14.46 7.72 -20.13
CA PHE A 93 14.66 8.14 -18.74
C PHE A 93 14.63 9.65 -18.69
N ASN A 94 13.54 10.21 -18.15
CA ASN A 94 13.32 11.65 -18.08
C ASN A 94 13.22 12.12 -16.64
N PHE A 95 13.70 13.35 -16.39
CA PHE A 95 13.64 13.96 -15.07
C PHE A 95 12.80 15.23 -15.11
N THR A 96 11.80 15.30 -14.24
CA THR A 96 11.00 16.49 -14.02
C THR A 96 11.47 17.14 -12.73
N LYS A 97 11.88 18.42 -12.79
CA LYS A 97 12.20 19.17 -11.56
C LYS A 97 10.93 19.47 -10.78
N VAL A 98 10.99 19.34 -9.47
CA VAL A 98 9.90 19.67 -8.55
C VAL A 98 10.45 20.49 -7.40
N SER A 99 9.59 21.31 -6.80
CA SER A 99 9.95 22.15 -5.67
C SER A 99 8.90 22.04 -4.57
N LYS A 100 9.35 22.27 -3.33
CA LYS A 100 8.45 22.35 -2.19
C LYS A 100 7.48 23.52 -2.38
N VAL A 101 6.19 23.25 -2.17
CA VAL A 101 5.15 24.29 -2.13
C VAL A 101 5.09 24.84 -0.71
N GLU A 102 5.30 26.15 -0.54
CA GLU A 102 5.32 26.81 0.77
C GLU A 102 4.01 26.64 1.53
N GLU A 103 2.88 26.76 0.84
CA GLU A 103 1.52 26.63 1.40
C GLU A 103 1.00 25.18 1.34
N CYS A 104 1.87 24.17 1.23
CA CYS A 104 1.44 22.77 1.24
C CYS A 104 0.76 22.42 2.57
N SER A 105 -0.43 21.82 2.51
CA SER A 105 -1.19 21.38 3.69
C SER A 105 -0.52 20.26 4.51
N VAL A 106 0.52 19.62 3.96
CA VAL A 106 1.22 18.48 4.58
C VAL A 106 2.61 18.87 5.12
N CYS A 107 3.44 19.54 4.32
CA CYS A 107 4.83 19.88 4.69
C CYS A 107 5.14 21.38 4.73
N GLY A 108 4.14 22.23 4.51
CA GLY A 108 4.24 23.69 4.46
C GLY A 108 3.40 24.40 5.52
N SER A 109 3.09 25.67 5.29
CA SER A 109 2.25 26.52 6.15
C SER A 109 0.75 26.38 5.90
N GLY A 110 0.36 25.61 4.87
CA GLY A 110 -1.04 25.44 4.49
C GLY A 110 -1.88 24.78 5.58
N ARG A 111 -3.17 25.08 5.60
CA ARG A 111 -4.11 24.46 6.53
C ARG A 111 -4.21 22.96 6.23
N LYS A 112 -3.92 22.11 7.23
CA LYS A 112 -4.15 20.66 7.15
C LYS A 112 -5.62 20.41 6.80
N GLN A 113 -5.85 19.65 5.73
CA GLN A 113 -7.18 19.19 5.39
C GLN A 113 -7.50 17.96 6.25
N GLU A 114 -8.63 17.99 6.95
CA GLU A 114 -9.14 16.80 7.63
C GLU A 114 -9.83 15.92 6.59
N LYS A 115 -9.16 14.84 6.16
CA LYS A 115 -9.83 13.77 5.40
C LYS A 115 -10.71 12.97 6.35
N ILE A 116 -11.91 12.61 5.89
CA ILE A 116 -12.77 11.66 6.60
C ILE A 116 -11.98 10.36 6.73
N ARG A 117 -11.78 9.90 7.96
CA ARG A 117 -11.10 8.62 8.20
C ARG A 117 -12.08 7.50 7.91
N GLU A 118 -11.78 6.70 6.91
CA GLU A 118 -12.45 5.43 6.70
C GLU A 118 -12.03 4.44 7.79
N GLU A 119 -12.96 3.58 8.20
CA GLU A 119 -12.68 2.55 9.22
C GLU A 119 -11.74 1.46 8.69
N LEU A 120 -11.87 1.12 7.41
CA LEU A 120 -11.11 0.09 6.71
C LEU A 120 -10.56 0.68 5.41
N ILE A 121 -9.26 0.56 5.20
CA ILE A 121 -8.61 0.82 3.91
C ILE A 121 -8.64 -0.48 3.11
N LEU A 122 -9.15 -0.43 1.88
CA LEU A 122 -9.32 -1.58 1.01
C LEU A 122 -8.57 -1.38 -0.30
N GLU A 123 -7.81 -2.39 -0.72
CA GLU A 123 -7.05 -2.36 -1.96
C GLU A 123 -7.18 -3.70 -2.69
N GLU A 124 -7.52 -3.69 -3.98
CA GLU A 124 -7.41 -4.89 -4.82
C GLU A 124 -5.98 -5.07 -5.33
N LEU A 125 -5.37 -6.21 -5.03
CA LEU A 125 -4.02 -6.54 -5.46
C LEU A 125 -4.02 -7.18 -6.86
N CYS A 126 -3.01 -6.85 -7.67
CA CYS A 126 -2.81 -7.45 -8.99
C CYS A 126 -2.41 -8.93 -8.96
N GLY A 127 -1.92 -9.42 -7.81
CA GLY A 127 -1.56 -10.82 -7.61
C GLY A 127 -2.78 -11.74 -7.71
N ARG A 128 -2.97 -12.38 -8.87
CA ARG A 128 -4.07 -13.35 -9.10
C ARG A 128 -3.64 -14.75 -8.66
N ASN A 129 -4.08 -15.21 -7.50
CA ASN A 129 -3.79 -16.57 -7.02
C ASN A 129 -4.62 -17.61 -7.81
N LYS A 130 -4.03 -18.20 -8.85
CA LYS A 130 -4.72 -19.09 -9.81
C LYS A 130 -5.97 -18.44 -10.40
N GLY A 131 -5.86 -17.17 -10.79
CA GLY A 131 -6.95 -16.38 -11.38
C GLY A 131 -7.94 -15.78 -10.39
N LYS A 132 -7.82 -16.04 -9.09
CA LYS A 132 -8.68 -15.46 -8.06
C LYS A 132 -8.31 -14.00 -7.77
N ARG A 133 -9.31 -13.15 -7.57
CA ARG A 133 -9.12 -11.76 -7.08
C ARG A 133 -8.58 -11.79 -5.66
N THR A 134 -7.79 -10.78 -5.31
CA THR A 134 -7.13 -10.68 -4.01
C THR A 134 -7.33 -9.26 -3.47
N PHE A 135 -7.78 -9.15 -2.23
CA PHE A 135 -8.04 -7.88 -1.57
C PHE A 135 -7.23 -7.78 -0.28
N SER A 136 -6.63 -6.63 -0.04
CA SER A 136 -5.99 -6.25 1.21
C SER A 136 -6.94 -5.35 1.99
N ILE A 137 -7.22 -5.70 3.24
CA ILE A 137 -7.99 -4.88 4.18
C ILE A 137 -7.06 -4.48 5.30
N THR A 138 -6.99 -3.18 5.58
CA THR A 138 -6.24 -2.64 6.72
C THR A 138 -7.15 -1.77 7.58
N PRO A 139 -7.41 -2.13 8.84
CA PRO A 139 -8.16 -1.28 9.74
C PRO A 139 -7.36 -0.03 10.12
N THR A 140 -8.03 1.11 10.24
CA THR A 140 -7.41 2.37 10.70
C THR A 140 -7.37 2.49 12.23
N TYR A 141 -7.82 1.45 12.92
CA TYR A 141 -7.83 1.29 14.38
C TYR A 141 -7.08 0.02 14.79
N SER A 142 -6.75 -0.07 16.08
CA SER A 142 -6.06 -1.26 16.61
C SER A 142 -7.02 -2.42 16.74
N VAL A 143 -6.63 -3.57 16.18
CA VAL A 143 -7.36 -4.83 16.27
C VAL A 143 -6.50 -5.85 17.02
N VAL A 144 -7.12 -6.57 17.96
CA VAL A 144 -6.48 -7.70 18.64
C VAL A 144 -7.18 -8.98 18.20
N LEU A 145 -6.47 -9.84 17.46
CA LEU A 145 -7.03 -11.09 16.97
C LEU A 145 -7.33 -12.06 18.14
N ASN A 146 -8.60 -12.38 18.36
CA ASN A 146 -8.98 -13.52 19.19
C ASN A 146 -8.94 -14.80 18.35
N VAL A 147 -7.79 -15.47 18.37
CA VAL A 147 -7.54 -16.68 17.58
C VAL A 147 -8.59 -17.76 17.86
N ASP A 148 -8.99 -17.97 19.10
CA ASP A 148 -9.94 -19.04 19.45
C ASP A 148 -11.34 -18.75 18.91
N GLN A 149 -11.79 -17.50 19.00
CA GLN A 149 -13.05 -17.07 18.39
C GLN A 149 -13.00 -17.22 16.86
N ILE A 150 -11.93 -16.73 16.23
CA ILE A 150 -11.76 -16.82 14.77
C ILE A 150 -11.77 -18.28 14.31
N LYS A 151 -11.07 -19.18 15.03
CA LYS A 151 -11.09 -20.63 14.74
C LYS A 151 -12.49 -21.23 14.85
N SER A 152 -13.26 -20.82 15.85
CA SER A 152 -14.62 -21.31 16.07
C SER A 152 -15.54 -20.90 14.90
N ILE A 153 -15.50 -19.61 14.51
CA ILE A 153 -16.26 -19.08 13.37
C ILE A 153 -15.79 -19.75 12.06
N ALA A 154 -14.48 -19.86 11.86
CA ALA A 154 -13.89 -20.53 10.71
C ALA A 154 -14.43 -21.96 10.54
N LYS A 155 -14.46 -22.74 11.62
CA LYS A 155 -14.98 -24.13 11.60
C LYS A 155 -16.47 -24.17 11.23
N GLN A 156 -17.28 -23.26 11.77
CA GLN A 156 -18.71 -23.15 11.42
C GLN A 156 -18.91 -22.83 9.94
N LYS A 157 -18.00 -22.03 9.37
CA LYS A 157 -17.99 -21.62 7.96
C LYS A 157 -17.19 -22.56 7.05
N GLN A 158 -16.82 -23.74 7.55
CA GLN A 158 -16.09 -24.78 6.80
C GLN A 158 -14.69 -24.37 6.33
N PHE A 159 -14.09 -23.33 6.94
CA PHE A 159 -12.68 -23.01 6.76
C PHE A 159 -11.80 -23.97 7.55
N THR A 160 -10.72 -24.41 6.93
CA THR A 160 -9.62 -25.11 7.58
C THR A 160 -8.57 -24.09 8.01
N VAL A 161 -8.04 -24.23 9.22
CA VAL A 161 -6.91 -23.42 9.70
C VAL A 161 -5.64 -24.03 9.13
N GLU A 162 -4.95 -23.29 8.27
CA GLU A 162 -3.70 -23.76 7.65
C GLU A 162 -2.47 -23.45 8.47
N ASN A 163 -2.43 -22.24 9.02
CA ASN A 163 -1.25 -21.73 9.70
C ASN A 163 -1.69 -20.87 10.87
N LEU A 164 -1.07 -21.10 12.02
CA LEU A 164 -1.12 -20.21 13.17
C LEU A 164 0.33 -19.94 13.58
N GLY A 165 0.77 -18.72 13.38
CA GLY A 165 2.10 -18.27 13.75
C GLY A 165 2.07 -17.00 14.60
N GLU A 166 3.24 -16.55 15.03
CA GLU A 166 3.36 -15.32 15.83
C GLU A 166 2.92 -14.06 15.08
N LEU A 167 3.01 -14.08 13.76
CA LEU A 167 2.69 -12.95 12.88
C LEU A 167 1.23 -12.94 12.43
N GLY A 168 0.48 -14.03 12.59
CA GLY A 168 -0.87 -14.11 12.04
C GLY A 168 -1.48 -15.52 11.96
N LEU A 169 -2.65 -15.57 11.32
CA LEU A 169 -3.48 -16.77 11.14
C LEU A 169 -3.98 -16.84 9.69
N SER A 170 -3.86 -18.00 9.06
CA SER A 170 -4.39 -18.26 7.72
C SER A 170 -5.48 -19.33 7.74
N LEU A 171 -6.58 -19.03 7.04
CA LEU A 171 -7.78 -19.84 6.92
C LEU A 171 -8.06 -20.10 5.45
N ARG A 172 -8.53 -21.30 5.10
CA ARG A 172 -8.85 -21.65 3.70
C ARG A 172 -10.04 -22.58 3.56
N THR A 173 -10.80 -22.36 2.49
CA THR A 173 -11.71 -23.31 1.85
C THR A 173 -11.21 -23.59 0.43
N ASP A 174 -11.87 -24.46 -0.33
CA ASP A 174 -11.51 -24.71 -1.73
C ASP A 174 -11.54 -23.43 -2.60
N LYS A 175 -12.41 -22.48 -2.22
CA LYS A 175 -12.65 -21.25 -2.99
C LYS A 175 -11.97 -20.03 -2.40
N LEU A 176 -11.94 -19.90 -1.07
CA LEU A 176 -11.50 -18.69 -0.37
C LEU A 176 -10.28 -18.95 0.48
N SER A 177 -9.41 -17.96 0.60
CA SER A 177 -8.34 -17.94 1.60
C SER A 177 -8.32 -16.58 2.29
N ILE A 178 -8.18 -16.56 3.61
CA ILE A 178 -8.10 -15.36 4.42
C ILE A 178 -6.86 -15.47 5.30
N SER A 179 -5.95 -14.52 5.21
CA SER A 179 -4.77 -14.44 6.07
C SER A 179 -4.81 -13.16 6.88
N PHE A 180 -5.03 -13.28 8.19
CA PHE A 180 -4.97 -12.17 9.14
C PHE A 180 -3.55 -12.01 9.66
N MET A 181 -3.06 -10.78 9.65
CA MET A 181 -1.87 -10.35 10.37
C MET A 181 -2.24 -9.98 11.80
N LYS A 182 -1.30 -10.10 12.74
CA LYS A 182 -1.48 -9.69 14.15
C LYS A 182 -1.91 -8.22 14.31
N SER A 183 -1.59 -7.36 13.35
CA SER A 183 -2.02 -5.96 13.30
C SER A 183 -3.52 -5.77 13.04
N GLY A 184 -4.23 -6.83 12.63
CA GLY A 184 -5.62 -6.75 12.17
C GLY A 184 -5.76 -6.74 10.65
N SER A 185 -4.72 -6.35 9.92
CA SER A 185 -4.76 -6.38 8.45
C SER A 185 -5.04 -7.79 7.95
N ALA A 186 -5.77 -7.92 6.84
CA ALA A 186 -6.10 -9.21 6.25
C ALA A 186 -5.93 -9.20 4.74
N VAL A 187 -5.46 -10.32 4.20
CA VAL A 187 -5.46 -10.59 2.76
C VAL A 187 -6.53 -11.64 2.47
N ILE A 188 -7.48 -11.30 1.61
CA ILE A 188 -8.61 -12.14 1.21
C ILE A 188 -8.46 -12.51 -0.26
N VAL A 189 -8.39 -13.81 -0.55
CA VAL A 189 -8.28 -14.36 -1.90
C VAL A 189 -9.56 -15.07 -2.27
N GLY A 190 -10.09 -14.77 -3.46
CA GLY A 190 -11.25 -15.46 -4.05
C GLY A 190 -12.59 -14.80 -3.80
N ALA A 191 -12.64 -13.69 -3.06
CA ALA A 191 -13.84 -12.86 -2.99
C ALA A 191 -14.16 -12.26 -4.37
N LYS A 192 -15.44 -12.09 -4.67
CA LYS A 192 -15.92 -11.60 -5.96
C LYS A 192 -15.70 -10.12 -6.10
N ASP A 193 -15.84 -9.37 -5.02
CA ASP A 193 -15.75 -7.91 -4.98
C ASP A 193 -15.36 -7.40 -3.58
N GLU A 194 -15.27 -6.08 -3.48
CA GLU A 194 -14.92 -5.35 -2.27
C GLU A 194 -15.93 -5.55 -1.13
N ASN A 195 -17.22 -5.59 -1.46
CA ASN A 195 -18.28 -5.75 -0.47
C ASN A 195 -18.26 -7.15 0.15
N GLU A 196 -18.09 -8.19 -0.66
CA GLU A 196 -17.92 -9.55 -0.17
C GLU A 196 -16.64 -9.67 0.68
N SER A 197 -15.55 -9.00 0.29
CA SER A 197 -14.30 -8.98 1.05
C SER A 197 -14.48 -8.36 2.45
N ILE A 198 -15.14 -7.20 2.53
CA ILE A 198 -15.44 -6.54 3.81
C ILE A 198 -16.36 -7.41 4.67
N ALA A 199 -17.39 -8.02 4.08
CA ALA A 199 -18.31 -8.88 4.79
C ALA A 199 -17.59 -10.10 5.40
N LEU A 200 -16.74 -10.77 4.61
CA LEU A 200 -15.91 -11.89 5.06
C LEU A 200 -14.94 -11.48 6.16
N TYR A 201 -14.28 -10.32 6.01
CA TYR A 201 -13.39 -9.79 7.05
C TYR A 201 -14.11 -9.59 8.38
N LYS A 202 -15.23 -8.84 8.37
CA LYS A 202 -15.99 -8.52 9.58
C LYS A 202 -16.60 -9.77 10.21
N GLU A 203 -17.13 -10.67 9.39
CA GLU A 203 -17.74 -11.92 9.84
C GLU A 203 -16.73 -12.82 10.55
N ILE A 204 -15.55 -13.03 9.96
CA ILE A 204 -14.53 -13.92 10.52
C ILE A 204 -13.84 -13.28 11.73
N LEU A 205 -13.60 -11.97 11.71
CA LEU A 205 -13.00 -11.25 12.83
C LEU A 205 -13.94 -11.20 14.05
N GLY A 206 -15.26 -11.06 13.82
CA GLY A 206 -16.28 -10.96 14.84
C GLY A 206 -16.44 -9.55 15.44
N GLU A 207 -17.65 -9.19 15.89
CA GLU A 207 -18.06 -7.82 16.26
C GLU A 207 -17.37 -7.18 17.49
N LYS A 208 -16.52 -7.90 18.25
CA LYS A 208 -16.07 -7.49 19.60
C LYS A 208 -14.57 -7.24 19.80
N GLN A 209 -13.83 -6.88 18.76
CA GLN A 209 -12.36 -6.76 18.85
C GLN A 209 -11.80 -5.39 18.44
N VAL A 210 -12.64 -4.35 18.47
CA VAL A 210 -12.23 -2.96 18.24
C VAL A 210 -11.90 -2.31 19.57
N ILE A 211 -10.62 -2.02 19.82
CA ILE A 211 -10.24 -1.10 20.90
C ILE A 211 -10.42 0.30 20.32
N LYS A 212 -11.43 1.04 20.81
CA LYS A 212 -11.60 2.47 20.49
C LYS A 212 -10.48 3.30 21.09
#